data_AF-A0A917GMH3-F1
#
_entry.id   AF-A0A917GMH3-F1
#
_cell.length_a   1.000
_cell.length_b   1.000
_cell.length_c   1.000
_cell.angle_alpha   90.00
_cell.angle_beta   90.00
_cell.angle_gamma   90.00
#
_symmetry.space_group_name_H-M   'P 1'
#
loop_
_entity.id
_entity.type
_entity.pdbx_description
1 polymer ?
#
loop_
_entity_poly.entity_id
_entity_poly.type
_entity_poly.pdbx_seq_one_letter_code
_entity_poly.pdbx_strand_id
1 'polypeptide(L)'
;MGANWVNSVLVAALFVIAWFIYQYQAPWQLYRRRAWLAHYTQSGGALRRLLWRQTFAMLLLSVQALIAALLLIVFASGLERLEWYVLWAALPFFFLIVISPPKILVREISPTLVALASLRVAVIVITIITAIALVALTLFWLEAPDYRGSNIRSLLLSEYEAGSQAGGPLFGVLFGLNSSLDAGLWFVMQSAADATMALPRGVKIFAWSSFLIVKTATAALFWTALAGFLAFVWAFRGMARLAPPRLPGNGQMAFGLVIVLTLFGSSFLYSPGWLSLMRPESLTQFAGLQSNCVSPQKKRQMKAESAQHLEIQSNAGLGRIESRMDDQLNAIYLSAEQGVDEFLDWHYSIRGQYSQLGVWAASRLGGQSYESFIQSRMASYISAPMEEKLSALDSDLQSAFEFEVASLGRQHASYLDSLMDEDCLQFGLAVPTLPAQLARTTAGLGSIAGLSSYAATRLGFRFAMQRGGQAVATRSASRFASRAATSGVSSSSGVLCGPMVVVCAPVLAAGAWLGTDWLINRADEAMHREELKQVIMEALSNDRVERAAGLMGAYSLAMEDIENDVQNWQQQRYRILRDGI
;
A
#
# COMPACT_ATOMS: atom_id res chain seq x y z
N MET A 1 23.69 -24.60 -11.49
CA MET A 1 23.20 -25.96 -11.86
C MET A 1 22.50 -25.81 -13.20
N GLY A 2 23.06 -26.41 -14.26
CA GLY A 2 22.84 -25.97 -15.64
C GLY A 2 21.43 -26.25 -16.18
N ALA A 3 21.01 -25.44 -17.17
CA ALA A 3 19.73 -25.53 -17.90
C ALA A 3 19.36 -26.96 -18.37
N ASN A 4 20.36 -27.81 -18.57
CA ASN A 4 20.18 -29.21 -18.96
C ASN A 4 19.48 -30.05 -17.87
N TRP A 5 19.70 -29.77 -16.58
CA TRP A 5 19.07 -30.52 -15.50
C TRP A 5 17.58 -30.20 -15.38
N VAL A 6 17.21 -28.92 -15.48
CA VAL A 6 15.80 -28.46 -15.46
C VAL A 6 15.02 -29.10 -16.62
N ASN A 7 15.60 -29.11 -17.82
CA ASN A 7 15.00 -29.78 -18.98
C ASN A 7 14.77 -31.28 -18.74
N SER A 8 15.76 -32.00 -18.20
CA SER A 8 15.62 -33.44 -17.94
C SER A 8 14.51 -33.73 -16.93
N VAL A 9 14.39 -32.92 -15.87
CA VAL A 9 13.33 -33.06 -14.87
C VAL A 9 11.96 -32.78 -15.47
N LEU A 10 11.80 -31.71 -16.26
CA LEU A 10 10.52 -31.36 -16.89
C LEU A 10 10.08 -32.40 -17.93
N VAL A 11 11.01 -32.93 -18.74
CA VAL A 11 10.71 -34.01 -19.70
C VAL A 11 10.30 -35.29 -18.97
N ALA A 12 11.00 -35.66 -17.89
CA ALA A 12 10.61 -36.81 -17.07
C ALA A 12 9.21 -36.62 -16.46
N ALA A 13 8.95 -35.43 -15.89
CA ALA A 13 7.63 -35.08 -15.36
C ALA A 13 6.54 -35.15 -16.43
N LEU A 14 6.80 -34.66 -17.65
CA LEU A 14 5.85 -34.72 -18.78
C LEU A 14 5.41 -36.16 -19.07
N PHE A 15 6.35 -37.10 -19.20
CA PHE A 15 6.02 -38.49 -19.51
C PHE A 15 5.33 -39.20 -18.35
N VAL A 16 5.75 -38.94 -17.11
CA VAL A 16 5.11 -39.51 -15.91
C VAL A 16 3.67 -39.02 -15.76
N ILE A 17 3.44 -37.72 -15.90
CA ILE A 17 2.09 -37.13 -15.85
C ILE A 17 1.23 -37.65 -16.99
N ALA A 18 1.76 -37.69 -18.23
CA ALA A 18 1.05 -38.24 -19.38
C ALA A 18 0.65 -39.70 -19.16
N TRP A 19 1.51 -40.49 -18.53
CA TRP A 19 1.20 -41.87 -18.17
C TRP A 19 0.04 -41.95 -17.17
N PHE A 20 0.02 -41.12 -16.13
CA PHE A 20 -1.09 -41.09 -15.19
C PHE A 20 -2.40 -40.70 -15.86
N ILE A 21 -2.40 -39.63 -16.67
CA ILE A 21 -3.59 -39.20 -17.42
C ILE A 21 -4.06 -40.33 -18.35
N TYR A 22 -3.14 -41.03 -19.03
CA TYR A 22 -3.45 -42.18 -19.87
C TYR A 22 -4.13 -43.31 -19.09
N GLN A 23 -3.59 -43.67 -17.92
CA GLN A 23 -4.16 -44.72 -17.05
C GLN A 23 -5.61 -44.40 -16.62
N TYR A 24 -5.89 -43.13 -16.33
CA TYR A 24 -7.24 -42.69 -15.98
C TYR A 24 -8.22 -42.75 -17.17
N GLN A 25 -7.81 -42.28 -18.34
CA GLN A 25 -8.71 -42.12 -19.49
C GLN A 25 -8.91 -43.42 -20.29
N ALA A 26 -7.93 -44.33 -20.29
CA ALA A 26 -7.96 -45.51 -21.15
C ALA A 26 -9.14 -46.46 -20.89
N PRO A 27 -9.54 -46.78 -19.64
CA PRO A 27 -10.73 -47.57 -19.39
C PRO A 27 -11.99 -46.93 -20.00
N TRP A 28 -12.18 -45.63 -19.84
CA TRP A 28 -13.34 -44.90 -20.37
C TRP A 28 -13.41 -44.92 -21.89
N GLN A 29 -12.28 -44.75 -22.57
CA GLN A 29 -12.22 -44.83 -24.03
C GLN A 29 -12.56 -46.23 -24.54
N LEU A 30 -12.11 -47.28 -23.85
CA LEU A 30 -12.46 -48.66 -24.20
C LEU A 30 -13.94 -48.95 -23.99
N TYR A 31 -14.57 -48.43 -22.92
CA TYR A 31 -16.00 -48.55 -22.70
C TYR A 31 -16.81 -47.80 -23.76
N ARG A 32 -16.47 -46.54 -24.05
CA ARG A 32 -17.12 -45.74 -25.11
C ARG A 32 -17.02 -46.44 -26.46
N ARG A 33 -15.83 -46.94 -26.80
CA ARG A 33 -15.61 -47.71 -28.04
C ARG A 33 -16.46 -48.98 -28.09
N ARG A 34 -16.51 -49.77 -27.01
CA ARG A 34 -17.32 -51.00 -26.96
C ARG A 34 -18.82 -50.70 -27.12
N ALA A 35 -19.32 -49.67 -26.45
CA ALA A 35 -20.70 -49.22 -26.60
C ALA A 35 -20.98 -48.74 -28.03
N TRP A 36 -20.06 -47.97 -28.62
CA TRP A 36 -20.21 -47.46 -29.98
C TRP A 36 -20.23 -48.59 -31.03
N LEU A 37 -19.32 -49.56 -30.90
CA LEU A 37 -19.28 -50.74 -31.76
C LEU A 37 -20.53 -51.61 -31.60
N ALA A 38 -21.05 -51.75 -30.38
CA ALA A 38 -22.24 -52.55 -30.11
C ALA A 38 -23.51 -51.91 -30.67
N HIS A 39 -23.61 -50.59 -30.70
CA HIS A 39 -24.85 -49.88 -31.03
C HIS A 39 -24.89 -49.33 -32.46
N TYR A 40 -23.76 -48.87 -33.00
CA TYR A 40 -23.71 -48.13 -34.27
C TYR A 40 -23.08 -48.90 -35.43
N THR A 41 -22.49 -50.08 -35.23
CA THR A 41 -21.75 -50.78 -36.30
C THR A 41 -22.36 -52.13 -36.69
N GLN A 42 -22.63 -52.30 -37.98
CA GLN A 42 -23.07 -53.58 -38.56
C GLN A 42 -21.94 -54.63 -38.51
N SER A 43 -22.31 -55.91 -38.37
CA SER A 43 -21.40 -57.04 -38.12
C SER A 43 -20.31 -57.27 -39.17
N GLY A 44 -20.47 -56.76 -40.40
CA GLY A 44 -19.50 -56.92 -41.51
C GLY A 44 -18.75 -55.66 -41.95
N GLY A 45 -19.04 -54.49 -41.38
CA GLY A 45 -18.54 -53.21 -41.89
C GLY A 45 -17.02 -53.04 -41.78
N ALA A 46 -16.40 -52.41 -42.79
CA ALA A 46 -14.97 -52.08 -42.78
C ALA A 46 -14.59 -51.19 -41.58
N LEU A 47 -15.48 -50.27 -41.18
CA LEU A 47 -15.33 -49.44 -39.98
C LEU A 47 -15.23 -50.27 -38.70
N ARG A 48 -16.02 -51.34 -38.58
CA ARG A 48 -15.99 -52.27 -37.44
C ARG A 48 -14.66 -53.01 -37.38
N ARG A 49 -14.09 -53.43 -38.53
CA ARG A 49 -12.77 -54.08 -38.61
C ARG A 49 -11.61 -53.14 -38.27
N LEU A 50 -11.64 -51.90 -38.76
CA LEU A 50 -10.63 -50.88 -38.44
C LEU A 50 -10.66 -50.54 -36.94
N LEU A 51 -11.86 -50.22 -36.43
CA LEU A 51 -12.06 -49.91 -35.02
C LEU A 51 -11.93 -51.14 -34.12
N TRP A 52 -11.98 -52.37 -34.64
CA TRP A 52 -11.70 -53.61 -33.87
C TRP A 52 -10.25 -53.65 -33.40
N ARG A 53 -9.32 -53.08 -34.17
CA ARG A 53 -7.92 -52.92 -33.75
C ARG A 53 -7.84 -51.82 -32.69
N GLN A 54 -7.67 -52.24 -31.44
CA GLN A 54 -7.55 -51.36 -30.29
C GLN A 54 -6.42 -50.33 -30.41
N THR A 55 -5.41 -50.60 -31.25
CA THR A 55 -4.18 -49.82 -31.36
C THR A 55 -4.42 -48.35 -31.73
N PHE A 56 -5.28 -48.04 -32.70
CA PHE A 56 -5.49 -46.66 -33.16
C PHE A 56 -6.10 -45.77 -32.07
N ALA A 57 -7.13 -46.26 -31.37
CA ALA A 57 -7.76 -45.53 -30.27
C ALA A 57 -6.77 -45.27 -29.11
N MET A 58 -5.89 -46.21 -28.82
CA MET A 58 -4.88 -46.05 -27.75
C MET A 58 -3.74 -45.12 -28.18
N LEU A 59 -3.37 -45.09 -29.45
CA LEU A 59 -2.39 -44.12 -29.99
C LEU A 59 -2.93 -42.70 -29.88
N LEU A 60 -4.16 -42.45 -30.33
CA LEU A 60 -4.80 -41.13 -30.22
C LEU A 60 -4.90 -40.69 -28.76
N LEU A 61 -5.25 -41.62 -27.86
CA LEU A 61 -5.31 -41.34 -26.43
C LEU A 61 -3.94 -41.00 -25.84
N SER A 62 -2.88 -41.67 -26.29
CA SER A 62 -1.51 -41.40 -25.84
C SER A 62 -1.08 -39.98 -26.23
N VAL A 63 -1.42 -39.54 -27.44
CA VAL A 63 -1.19 -38.16 -27.90
C VAL A 63 -2.00 -37.15 -27.08
N GLN A 64 -3.28 -37.43 -26.82
CA GLN A 64 -4.12 -36.57 -25.98
C GLN A 64 -3.58 -36.44 -24.55
N ALA A 65 -3.09 -37.54 -23.97
CA ALA A 65 -2.52 -37.54 -22.63
C ALA A 65 -1.20 -36.74 -22.56
N LEU A 66 -0.36 -36.81 -23.61
CA LEU A 66 0.84 -35.97 -23.71
C LEU A 66 0.51 -34.49 -23.80
N ILE A 67 -0.46 -34.12 -24.65
CA ILE A 67 -0.91 -32.71 -24.77
C ILE A 67 -1.47 -32.22 -23.43
N ALA A 68 -2.30 -33.03 -22.76
CA ALA A 68 -2.87 -32.69 -21.45
C ALA A 68 -1.79 -32.52 -20.38
N ALA A 69 -0.77 -33.38 -20.37
CA ALA A 69 0.37 -33.25 -19.47
C ALA A 69 1.21 -32.01 -19.75
N LEU A 70 1.42 -31.68 -21.02
CA LEU A 70 2.13 -30.46 -21.43
C LEU A 70 1.38 -29.21 -20.96
N LEU A 71 0.07 -29.14 -21.21
CA LEU A 71 -0.78 -28.05 -20.74
C LEU A 71 -0.78 -27.95 -19.21
N LEU A 72 -0.81 -29.07 -18.50
CA LEU A 72 -0.73 -29.05 -17.04
C LEU A 72 0.59 -28.43 -16.55
N ILE A 73 1.72 -28.82 -17.13
CA ILE A 73 3.03 -28.25 -16.76
C ILE A 73 3.08 -26.76 -17.07
N VAL A 74 2.60 -26.35 -18.25
CA VAL A 74 2.58 -24.94 -18.67
C VAL A 74 1.68 -24.11 -17.76
N PHE A 75 0.45 -24.52 -17.50
CA PHE A 75 -0.45 -23.77 -16.61
C PHE A 75 0.00 -23.81 -15.16
N ALA A 76 0.61 -24.91 -14.71
CA ALA A 76 1.15 -25.00 -13.35
C ALA A 76 2.34 -24.07 -13.12
N SER A 77 3.06 -23.68 -14.19
CA SER A 77 4.15 -22.69 -14.10
C SER A 77 3.67 -21.28 -13.73
N GLY A 78 2.42 -20.94 -14.06
CA GLY A 78 1.80 -19.65 -13.75
C GLY A 78 0.96 -19.64 -12.45
N LEU A 79 0.93 -20.74 -11.68
CA LEU A 79 0.18 -20.79 -10.43
C LEU A 79 0.90 -20.02 -9.32
N GLU A 80 0.19 -19.11 -8.67
CA GLU A 80 0.71 -18.45 -7.46
C GLU A 80 0.72 -19.39 -6.25
N ARG A 81 1.50 -19.03 -5.21
CA ARG A 81 1.64 -19.86 -3.99
C ARG A 81 0.28 -20.15 -3.31
N LEU A 82 -0.61 -19.16 -3.27
CA LEU A 82 -1.94 -19.32 -2.68
C LEU A 82 -2.84 -20.27 -3.50
N GLU A 83 -2.72 -20.25 -4.83
CA GLU A 83 -3.48 -21.12 -5.72
C GLU A 83 -3.08 -22.59 -5.54
N TRP A 84 -1.79 -22.85 -5.29
CA TRP A 84 -1.34 -24.18 -4.88
C TRP A 84 -2.01 -24.65 -3.59
N TYR A 85 -2.12 -23.80 -2.57
CA TYR A 85 -2.79 -24.17 -1.32
C TYR A 85 -4.26 -24.52 -1.52
N VAL A 86 -4.97 -23.87 -2.44
CA VAL A 86 -6.36 -24.23 -2.80
C VAL A 86 -6.42 -25.67 -3.33
N LEU A 87 -5.49 -26.06 -4.21
CA LEU A 87 -5.42 -27.43 -4.73
C LEU A 87 -5.09 -28.45 -3.63
N TRP A 88 -4.12 -28.14 -2.75
CA TRP A 88 -3.75 -29.02 -1.64
C TRP A 88 -4.88 -29.17 -0.61
N ALA A 89 -5.58 -28.09 -0.27
CA ALA A 89 -6.69 -28.09 0.68
C ALA A 89 -7.90 -28.92 0.18
N ALA A 90 -8.03 -29.10 -1.13
CA ALA A 90 -9.08 -29.90 -1.75
C ALA A 90 -8.78 -31.42 -1.78
N LEU A 91 -7.55 -31.85 -1.46
CA LEU A 91 -7.18 -33.27 -1.45
C LEU A 91 -8.04 -34.13 -0.51
N PRO A 92 -8.29 -33.75 0.76
CA PRO A 92 -9.09 -34.56 1.66
C PRO A 92 -10.50 -34.82 1.13
N PHE A 93 -11.13 -33.80 0.52
CA PHE A 93 -12.45 -33.92 -0.10
C PHE A 93 -12.43 -34.84 -1.30
N PHE A 94 -11.40 -34.74 -2.15
CA PHE A 94 -11.21 -35.66 -3.27
C PHE A 94 -11.10 -37.11 -2.79
N PHE A 95 -10.27 -37.39 -1.79
CA PHE A 95 -10.13 -38.74 -1.22
C PHE A 95 -11.42 -39.23 -0.57
N LEU A 96 -12.17 -38.37 0.12
CA LEU A 96 -13.45 -38.72 0.74
C LEU A 96 -14.46 -39.19 -0.31
N ILE A 97 -14.61 -38.47 -1.43
CA ILE A 97 -15.55 -38.85 -2.51
C ILE A 97 -15.12 -40.19 -3.15
N VAL A 98 -13.82 -40.42 -3.29
CA VAL A 98 -13.28 -41.63 -3.91
C VAL A 98 -13.46 -42.85 -3.00
N ILE A 99 -13.19 -42.72 -1.70
CA ILE A 99 -13.28 -43.82 -0.71
C ILE A 99 -14.75 -44.12 -0.34
N SER A 100 -15.59 -43.10 -0.27
CA SER A 100 -17.00 -43.20 0.14
C SER A 100 -17.92 -42.81 -1.03
N PRO A 101 -18.06 -43.67 -2.06
CA PRO A 101 -18.89 -43.36 -3.21
C PRO A 101 -20.35 -43.14 -2.79
N PRO A 102 -21.07 -42.21 -3.42
CA PRO A 102 -22.46 -41.93 -3.05
C PRO A 102 -23.33 -43.18 -3.24
N LYS A 103 -24.30 -43.38 -2.34
CA LYS A 103 -25.18 -44.58 -2.34
C LYS A 103 -25.89 -44.80 -3.68
N ILE A 104 -26.19 -43.71 -4.40
CA ILE A 104 -26.80 -43.74 -5.74
C ILE A 104 -25.89 -44.48 -6.72
N LEU A 105 -24.59 -44.16 -6.71
CA LEU A 105 -23.59 -44.75 -7.60
C LEU A 105 -23.46 -46.26 -7.38
N VAL A 106 -23.48 -46.69 -6.12
CA VAL A 106 -23.37 -48.10 -5.74
C VAL A 106 -24.63 -48.89 -6.11
N ARG A 107 -25.81 -48.24 -6.09
CA ARG A 107 -27.10 -48.86 -6.41
C ARG A 107 -27.33 -49.03 -7.91
N GLU A 108 -26.91 -48.05 -8.71
CA GLU A 108 -27.26 -47.99 -10.14
C GLU A 108 -26.14 -48.47 -11.07
N ILE A 109 -24.88 -48.48 -10.63
CA ILE A 109 -23.74 -48.84 -11.47
C ILE A 109 -23.24 -50.25 -11.12
N SER A 110 -22.90 -51.02 -12.16
CA SER A 110 -22.33 -52.36 -11.99
C SER A 110 -21.10 -52.34 -11.08
N PRO A 111 -20.92 -53.32 -10.17
CA PRO A 111 -19.86 -53.32 -9.16
C PRO A 111 -18.43 -53.25 -9.73
N THR A 112 -18.22 -53.70 -10.96
CA THR A 112 -16.94 -53.63 -11.68
C THR A 112 -16.57 -52.22 -12.15
N LEU A 113 -17.55 -51.31 -12.23
CA LEU A 113 -17.40 -49.94 -12.73
C LEU A 113 -17.52 -48.87 -11.63
N VAL A 114 -18.00 -49.24 -10.44
CA VAL A 114 -18.25 -48.28 -9.33
C VAL A 114 -17.00 -47.47 -8.99
N ALA A 115 -15.82 -48.10 -8.90
CA ALA A 115 -14.57 -47.39 -8.58
C ALA A 115 -14.10 -46.42 -9.69
N LEU A 116 -14.30 -46.80 -10.95
CA LEU A 116 -13.99 -45.93 -12.09
C LEU A 116 -14.98 -44.75 -12.18
N ALA A 117 -16.25 -45.02 -11.89
CA ALA A 117 -17.30 -44.01 -11.82
C ALA A 117 -17.08 -43.05 -10.64
N SER A 118 -16.67 -43.55 -9.47
CA SER A 118 -16.40 -42.70 -8.30
C SER A 118 -15.23 -41.77 -8.54
N LEU A 119 -14.14 -42.24 -9.15
CA LEU A 119 -13.03 -41.39 -9.60
C LEU A 119 -13.49 -40.30 -10.56
N ARG A 120 -14.38 -40.62 -11.50
CA ARG A 120 -14.88 -39.63 -12.47
C ARG A 120 -15.79 -38.59 -11.82
N VAL A 121 -16.68 -39.00 -10.93
CA VAL A 121 -17.50 -38.09 -10.14
C VAL A 121 -16.62 -37.20 -9.27
N ALA A 122 -15.63 -37.78 -8.58
CA ALA A 122 -14.69 -37.04 -7.76
C ALA A 122 -13.95 -35.97 -8.56
N VAL A 123 -13.37 -36.33 -9.71
CA VAL A 123 -12.68 -35.37 -10.60
C VAL A 123 -13.61 -34.24 -11.02
N ILE A 124 -14.84 -34.53 -11.47
CA ILE A 124 -15.78 -33.49 -11.92
C ILE A 124 -16.16 -32.56 -10.76
N VAL A 125 -16.60 -33.13 -9.63
CA VAL A 125 -17.07 -32.36 -8.47
C VAL A 125 -15.95 -31.51 -7.89
N ILE A 126 -14.76 -32.09 -7.67
CA ILE A 126 -13.65 -31.35 -7.09
C ILE A 126 -13.09 -30.30 -8.05
N THR A 127 -13.13 -30.55 -9.36
CA THR A 127 -12.75 -29.54 -10.37
C THR A 127 -13.67 -28.34 -10.29
N ILE A 128 -14.98 -28.53 -10.19
CA ILE A 128 -15.93 -27.41 -10.06
C ILE A 128 -15.67 -26.63 -8.77
N ILE A 129 -15.52 -27.33 -7.64
CA ILE A 129 -15.27 -26.70 -6.33
C ILE A 129 -13.95 -25.91 -6.35
N THR A 130 -12.87 -26.51 -6.85
CA THR A 130 -11.56 -25.85 -6.90
C THR A 130 -11.51 -24.74 -7.94
N ALA A 131 -12.19 -24.86 -9.08
CA ALA A 131 -12.30 -23.77 -10.04
C ALA A 131 -13.02 -22.57 -9.43
N ILE A 132 -14.14 -22.78 -8.73
CA ILE A 132 -14.84 -21.71 -7.99
C ILE A 132 -13.93 -21.10 -6.92
N ALA A 133 -13.22 -21.93 -6.15
CA ALA A 133 -12.31 -21.46 -5.11
C ALA A 133 -11.13 -20.66 -5.66
N LEU A 134 -10.55 -21.06 -6.80
CA LEU A 134 -9.48 -20.31 -7.48
C LEU A 134 -10.00 -18.97 -8.03
N VAL A 135 -11.20 -18.95 -8.60
CA VAL A 135 -11.84 -17.70 -9.06
C VAL A 135 -12.17 -16.79 -7.88
N ALA A 136 -12.69 -17.32 -6.78
CA ALA A 136 -12.92 -16.54 -5.57
C ALA A 136 -11.60 -16.01 -4.99
N LEU A 137 -10.57 -16.85 -4.89
CA LEU A 137 -9.25 -16.43 -4.42
C LEU A 137 -8.71 -15.26 -5.26
N THR A 138 -8.79 -15.36 -6.59
CA THR A 138 -8.31 -14.32 -7.51
C THR A 138 -9.09 -13.02 -7.44
N LEU A 139 -10.40 -13.08 -7.23
CA LEU A 139 -11.24 -11.88 -7.06
C LEU A 139 -11.04 -11.20 -5.70
N PHE A 140 -10.90 -11.98 -4.63
CA PHE A 140 -10.98 -11.48 -3.27
C PHE A 140 -9.63 -11.38 -2.57
N TRP A 141 -8.66 -12.26 -2.81
CA TRP A 141 -7.43 -12.35 -2.01
C TRP A 141 -6.14 -12.22 -2.80
N LEU A 142 -6.15 -12.53 -4.09
CA LEU A 142 -4.96 -12.45 -4.92
C LEU A 142 -4.75 -11.01 -5.38
N GLU A 143 -3.56 -10.49 -5.13
CA GLU A 143 -3.15 -9.18 -5.61
C GLU A 143 -2.30 -9.40 -6.86
N ALA A 144 -2.75 -8.90 -8.01
CA ALA A 144 -2.03 -9.00 -9.28
C ALA A 144 -1.15 -7.78 -9.50
N PRO A 145 -0.10 -7.80 -10.32
CA PRO A 145 0.64 -6.58 -10.66
C PRO A 145 -0.29 -5.57 -11.37
N ASP A 146 -0.18 -4.27 -11.05
CA ASP A 146 -0.92 -3.23 -11.79
C ASP A 146 -0.21 -2.96 -13.13
N TYR A 147 -0.96 -3.17 -14.21
CA TYR A 147 -0.53 -2.99 -15.60
C TYR A 147 -1.23 -1.80 -16.26
N ARG A 148 -2.05 -1.03 -15.54
CA ARG A 148 -2.70 0.17 -16.10
C ARG A 148 -1.67 1.21 -16.51
N GLY A 149 -1.84 1.81 -17.69
CA GLY A 149 -0.89 2.78 -18.26
C GLY A 149 0.37 2.15 -18.88
N SER A 150 0.55 0.83 -18.80
CA SER A 150 1.65 0.16 -19.50
C SER A 150 1.43 0.10 -21.01
N ASN A 151 2.52 0.22 -21.78
CA ASN A 151 2.51 -0.16 -23.18
C ASN A 151 2.41 -1.68 -23.28
N ILE A 152 1.29 -2.17 -23.84
CA ILE A 152 0.98 -3.61 -23.96
C ILE A 152 2.10 -4.39 -24.67
N ARG A 153 2.80 -3.75 -25.62
CA ARG A 153 3.84 -4.40 -26.41
C ARG A 153 5.05 -4.77 -25.56
N SER A 154 5.55 -3.81 -24.78
CA SER A 154 6.71 -4.02 -23.90
C SER A 154 6.34 -4.89 -22.70
N LEU A 155 5.12 -4.79 -22.18
CA LEU A 155 4.61 -5.69 -21.13
C LEU A 155 4.64 -7.16 -21.57
N LEU A 156 4.05 -7.46 -22.73
CA LEU A 156 4.00 -8.82 -23.25
C LEU A 156 5.41 -9.39 -23.49
N LEU A 157 6.35 -8.54 -23.91
CA LEU A 157 7.75 -8.92 -24.13
C LEU A 157 8.50 -9.19 -22.83
N SER A 158 8.39 -8.30 -21.85
CA SER A 158 9.09 -8.45 -20.57
C SER A 158 8.65 -9.72 -19.84
N GLU A 159 7.35 -10.01 -19.87
CA GLU A 159 6.78 -11.20 -19.24
C GLU A 159 7.11 -12.48 -20.03
N TYR A 160 7.19 -12.38 -21.36
CA TYR A 160 7.68 -13.48 -22.19
C TYR A 160 9.12 -13.85 -21.84
N GLU A 161 10.02 -12.87 -21.74
CA GLU A 161 11.42 -13.10 -21.41
C GLU A 161 11.57 -13.72 -20.02
N ALA A 162 10.86 -13.19 -19.02
CA ALA A 162 10.86 -13.71 -17.66
C ALA A 162 10.41 -15.19 -17.60
N GLY A 163 9.30 -15.52 -18.27
CA GLY A 163 8.82 -16.90 -18.37
C GLY A 163 9.78 -17.81 -19.15
N SER A 164 10.41 -17.27 -20.21
CA SER A 164 11.32 -18.05 -21.06
C SER A 164 12.59 -18.49 -20.34
N GLN A 165 13.12 -17.65 -19.45
CA GLN A 165 14.29 -17.96 -18.65
C GLN A 165 14.03 -19.09 -17.66
N ALA A 166 12.79 -19.19 -17.13
CA ALA A 166 12.41 -20.24 -16.19
C ALA A 166 12.29 -21.64 -16.83
N GLY A 167 11.89 -21.72 -18.12
CA GLY A 167 11.63 -22.97 -18.82
C GLY A 167 12.82 -23.61 -19.55
N GLY A 168 13.98 -22.95 -19.59
CA GLY A 168 15.14 -23.43 -20.34
C GLY A 168 14.91 -23.56 -21.85
N PRO A 169 15.82 -24.18 -22.61
CA PRO A 169 15.75 -24.25 -24.08
C PRO A 169 14.49 -24.91 -24.67
N LEU A 170 13.90 -25.89 -23.99
CA LEU A 170 12.76 -26.66 -24.51
C LEU A 170 11.41 -26.07 -24.09
N PHE A 171 11.26 -25.73 -22.82
CA PHE A 171 9.99 -25.23 -22.27
C PHE A 171 9.93 -23.71 -22.20
N GLY A 172 11.05 -23.00 -22.39
CA GLY A 172 11.13 -21.54 -22.28
C GLY A 172 10.14 -20.83 -23.21
N VAL A 173 10.01 -21.26 -24.47
CA VAL A 173 9.03 -20.66 -25.39
C VAL A 173 7.60 -20.82 -24.86
N LEU A 174 7.25 -21.99 -24.33
CA LEU A 174 5.90 -22.26 -23.82
C LEU A 174 5.63 -21.49 -22.52
N PHE A 175 6.60 -21.42 -21.62
CA PHE A 175 6.47 -20.69 -20.35
C PHE A 175 6.44 -19.18 -20.57
N GLY A 176 7.27 -18.67 -21.49
CA GLY A 176 7.23 -17.26 -21.92
C GLY A 176 5.88 -16.90 -22.53
N LEU A 177 5.36 -17.72 -23.46
CA LEU A 177 4.03 -17.50 -24.03
C LEU A 177 2.93 -17.52 -22.96
N ASN A 178 2.99 -18.44 -22.00
CA ASN A 178 2.02 -18.53 -20.92
C ASN A 178 2.07 -17.29 -20.00
N SER A 179 3.26 -16.83 -19.62
CA SER A 179 3.45 -15.62 -18.79
C SER A 179 2.95 -14.37 -19.51
N SER A 180 3.30 -14.23 -20.80
CA SER A 180 2.85 -13.14 -21.65
C SER A 180 1.32 -13.12 -21.79
N LEU A 181 0.69 -14.29 -22.03
CA LEU A 181 -0.76 -14.40 -22.10
C LEU A 181 -1.44 -14.05 -20.78
N ASP A 182 -0.91 -14.49 -19.65
CA ASP A 182 -1.45 -14.17 -18.33
C ASP A 182 -1.38 -12.66 -18.04
N ALA A 183 -0.23 -12.03 -18.33
CA ALA A 183 -0.07 -10.58 -18.21
C ALA A 183 -1.01 -9.80 -19.14
N GLY A 184 -1.17 -10.25 -20.39
CA GLY A 184 -2.12 -9.66 -21.34
C GLY A 184 -3.57 -9.77 -20.88
N LEU A 185 -3.97 -10.92 -20.31
CA LEU A 185 -5.30 -11.10 -19.73
C LEU A 185 -5.53 -10.13 -18.57
N TRP A 186 -4.55 -10.00 -17.66
CA TRP A 186 -4.61 -9.05 -16.56
C TRP A 186 -4.69 -7.59 -17.05
N PHE A 187 -3.88 -7.20 -18.02
CA PHE A 187 -3.92 -5.87 -18.63
C PHE A 187 -5.31 -5.54 -19.17
N VAL A 188 -5.92 -6.46 -19.93
CA VAL A 188 -7.26 -6.25 -20.49
C VAL A 188 -8.33 -6.21 -19.39
N MET A 189 -8.24 -7.07 -18.37
CA MET A 189 -9.18 -7.08 -17.25
C MET A 189 -9.11 -5.78 -16.43
N GLN A 190 -7.91 -5.26 -16.19
CA GLN A 190 -7.70 -3.98 -15.47
C GLN A 190 -8.15 -2.78 -16.30
N SER A 191 -7.80 -2.75 -17.58
CA SER A 191 -8.23 -1.70 -18.52
C SER A 191 -9.76 -1.70 -18.70
N ALA A 192 -10.39 -2.87 -18.61
CA ALA A 192 -11.85 -3.00 -18.70
C ALA A 192 -12.58 -2.48 -17.45
N ALA A 193 -11.89 -2.38 -16.32
CA ALA A 193 -12.41 -1.86 -15.06
C ALA A 193 -12.23 -0.35 -14.92
N ASP A 194 -11.31 0.25 -15.68
CA ASP A 194 -11.09 1.70 -15.69
C ASP A 194 -12.24 2.44 -16.40
N ALA A 195 -12.84 3.43 -15.71
CA ALA A 195 -13.95 4.22 -16.24
C ALA A 195 -13.55 5.12 -17.43
N THR A 196 -12.25 5.38 -17.59
CA THR A 196 -11.72 6.28 -18.62
C THR A 196 -11.54 5.60 -19.98
N MET A 197 -11.35 4.28 -20.02
CA MET A 197 -11.19 3.50 -21.25
C MET A 197 -12.43 2.65 -21.57
N ALA A 198 -13.23 3.10 -22.53
CA ALA A 198 -14.41 2.38 -22.99
C ALA A 198 -14.04 1.20 -23.92
N LEU A 199 -13.60 0.07 -23.35
CA LEU A 199 -13.38 -1.17 -24.11
C LEU A 199 -14.72 -1.78 -24.60
N PRO A 200 -14.77 -2.34 -25.83
CA PRO A 200 -15.96 -3.02 -26.34
C PRO A 200 -16.39 -4.18 -25.44
N ARG A 201 -17.71 -4.36 -25.25
CA ARG A 201 -18.29 -5.44 -24.42
C ARG A 201 -17.77 -6.83 -24.81
N GLY A 202 -17.58 -7.09 -26.10
CA GLY A 202 -17.06 -8.36 -26.61
C GLY A 202 -15.66 -8.68 -26.09
N VAL A 203 -14.77 -7.69 -26.00
CA VAL A 203 -13.41 -7.85 -25.48
C VAL A 203 -13.43 -8.16 -23.98
N LYS A 204 -14.31 -7.49 -23.23
CA LYS A 204 -14.51 -7.76 -21.79
C LYS A 204 -14.97 -9.20 -21.54
N ILE A 205 -15.99 -9.65 -22.27
CA ILE A 205 -16.51 -11.02 -22.16
C ILE A 205 -15.43 -12.03 -22.54
N PHE A 206 -14.67 -11.76 -23.60
CA PHE A 206 -13.59 -12.64 -24.04
C PHE A 206 -12.48 -12.77 -22.98
N ALA A 207 -12.04 -11.67 -22.38
CA ALA A 207 -10.98 -11.68 -21.36
C ALA A 207 -11.40 -12.48 -20.11
N TRP A 208 -12.59 -12.18 -19.57
CA TRP A 208 -13.13 -12.90 -18.41
C TRP A 208 -13.40 -14.38 -18.71
N SER A 209 -13.93 -14.69 -19.89
CA SER A 209 -14.14 -16.08 -20.31
C SER A 209 -12.82 -16.83 -20.43
N SER A 210 -11.79 -16.20 -21.01
CA SER A 210 -10.45 -16.80 -21.16
C SER A 210 -9.82 -17.08 -19.79
N PHE A 211 -9.92 -16.14 -18.86
CA PHE A 211 -9.46 -16.32 -17.49
C PHE A 211 -10.15 -17.50 -16.79
N LEU A 212 -11.48 -17.60 -16.88
CA LEU A 212 -12.25 -18.70 -16.29
C LEU A 212 -11.90 -20.05 -16.91
N ILE A 213 -11.72 -20.09 -18.25
CA ILE A 213 -11.33 -21.30 -18.97
C ILE A 213 -9.96 -21.78 -18.49
N VAL A 214 -8.98 -20.88 -18.38
CA VAL A 214 -7.62 -21.24 -17.94
C VAL A 214 -7.65 -21.80 -16.51
N LYS A 215 -8.28 -21.12 -15.55
CA LYS A 215 -8.34 -21.60 -14.15
C LYS A 215 -9.09 -22.94 -14.02
N THR A 216 -10.17 -23.12 -14.78
CA THR A 216 -10.92 -24.39 -14.79
C THR A 216 -10.12 -25.51 -15.45
N ALA A 217 -9.41 -25.24 -16.55
CA ALA A 217 -8.57 -26.20 -17.23
C ALA A 217 -7.41 -26.66 -16.34
N THR A 218 -6.75 -25.73 -15.63
CA THR A 218 -5.69 -26.06 -14.67
C THR A 218 -6.18 -27.01 -13.59
N ALA A 219 -7.34 -26.71 -12.96
CA ALA A 219 -7.94 -27.59 -11.97
C ALA A 219 -8.28 -28.96 -12.57
N ALA A 220 -8.94 -29.01 -13.73
CA ALA A 220 -9.34 -30.26 -14.38
C ALA A 220 -8.13 -31.16 -14.70
N LEU A 221 -7.07 -30.58 -15.25
CA LEU A 221 -5.84 -31.29 -15.61
C LEU A 221 -5.12 -31.82 -14.36
N PHE A 222 -5.07 -31.02 -13.28
CA PHE A 222 -4.48 -31.45 -12.01
C PHE A 222 -5.22 -32.67 -11.42
N TRP A 223 -6.55 -32.60 -11.32
CA TRP A 223 -7.35 -33.68 -10.73
C TRP A 223 -7.38 -34.94 -11.60
N THR A 224 -7.34 -34.80 -12.93
CA THR A 224 -7.22 -35.96 -13.84
C THR A 224 -5.87 -36.66 -13.72
N ALA A 225 -4.76 -35.90 -13.58
CA ALA A 225 -3.45 -36.48 -13.31
C ALA A 225 -3.42 -37.22 -11.96
N LEU A 226 -3.99 -36.62 -10.90
CA LEU A 226 -4.06 -37.25 -9.58
C LEU A 226 -4.94 -38.51 -9.56
N ALA A 227 -6.09 -38.49 -10.26
CA ALA A 227 -6.93 -39.67 -10.43
C ALA A 227 -6.20 -40.80 -11.16
N GLY A 228 -5.37 -40.45 -12.15
CA GLY A 228 -4.49 -41.36 -12.85
C GLY A 228 -3.43 -41.99 -11.95
N PHE A 229 -2.79 -41.19 -11.10
CA PHE A 229 -1.85 -41.65 -10.09
C PHE A 229 -2.50 -42.65 -9.12
N LEU A 230 -3.71 -42.36 -8.64
CA LEU A 230 -4.43 -43.28 -7.75
C LEU A 230 -4.82 -44.59 -8.43
N ALA A 231 -5.32 -44.51 -9.67
CA ALA A 231 -5.61 -45.70 -10.47
C ALA A 231 -4.36 -46.58 -10.64
N PHE A 232 -3.19 -45.97 -10.85
CA PHE A 232 -1.91 -46.66 -10.92
C PHE A 232 -1.54 -47.31 -9.57
N VAL A 233 -1.63 -46.58 -8.46
CA VAL A 233 -1.32 -47.11 -7.10
C VAL A 233 -2.22 -48.30 -6.75
N TRP A 234 -3.51 -48.24 -7.08
CA TRP A 234 -4.44 -49.33 -6.84
C TRP A 234 -4.13 -50.58 -7.66
N ALA A 235 -3.76 -50.39 -8.93
CA ALA A 235 -3.33 -51.48 -9.80
C ALA A 235 -2.03 -52.13 -9.30
N PHE A 236 -1.10 -51.33 -8.76
CA PHE A 236 0.18 -51.80 -8.23
C PHE A 236 0.01 -52.57 -6.91
N ARG A 237 -0.80 -52.06 -5.97
CA ARG A 237 -1.03 -52.70 -4.66
C ARG A 237 -1.99 -53.89 -4.70
N GLY A 238 -2.43 -54.33 -5.88
CA GLY A 238 -3.32 -55.49 -6.02
C GLY A 238 -4.70 -55.30 -5.39
N MET A 239 -5.16 -54.05 -5.21
CA MET A 239 -6.49 -53.75 -4.69
C MET A 239 -7.56 -54.02 -5.76
N ALA A 240 -7.77 -55.29 -6.11
CA ALA A 240 -8.59 -55.74 -7.23
C ALA A 240 -10.05 -55.28 -7.17
N ARG A 241 -10.57 -54.93 -5.98
CA ARG A 241 -11.93 -54.40 -5.79
C ARG A 241 -12.06 -52.92 -6.18
N LEU A 242 -10.96 -52.17 -6.18
CA LEU A 242 -10.94 -50.72 -6.46
C LEU A 242 -10.20 -50.39 -7.76
N ALA A 243 -9.28 -51.26 -8.19
CA ALA A 243 -8.48 -51.04 -9.39
C ALA A 243 -9.33 -51.15 -10.67
N PRO A 244 -9.18 -50.21 -11.63
CA PRO A 244 -9.79 -50.37 -12.95
C PRO A 244 -9.23 -51.62 -13.65
N PRO A 245 -9.97 -52.21 -14.61
CA PRO A 245 -9.52 -53.39 -15.33
C PRO A 245 -8.18 -53.13 -16.01
N ARG A 246 -7.24 -54.08 -15.87
CA ARG A 246 -5.91 -53.97 -16.48
C ARG A 246 -6.02 -53.77 -17.98
N LEU A 247 -5.25 -52.81 -18.49
CA LEU A 247 -5.14 -52.56 -19.92
C LEU A 247 -4.53 -53.79 -20.62
N PRO A 248 -5.09 -54.25 -21.75
CA PRO A 248 -4.48 -55.34 -22.51
C PRO A 248 -3.12 -54.88 -23.08
N GLY A 249 -2.19 -55.81 -23.27
CA GLY A 249 -0.78 -55.54 -23.59
C GLY A 249 -0.55 -54.57 -24.75
N ASN A 250 -1.42 -54.59 -25.77
CA ASN A 250 -1.36 -53.68 -26.92
C ASN A 250 -1.53 -52.20 -26.55
N GLY A 251 -2.23 -51.90 -25.45
CA GLY A 251 -2.41 -50.52 -24.97
C GLY A 251 -1.17 -49.95 -24.31
N GLN A 252 -0.36 -50.76 -23.62
CA GLN A 252 0.89 -50.30 -23.01
C GLN A 252 1.97 -50.09 -24.08
N MET A 253 2.02 -50.97 -25.09
CA MET A 253 2.92 -50.82 -26.24
C MET A 253 2.64 -49.55 -27.06
N ALA A 254 1.37 -49.18 -27.25
CA ALA A 254 0.99 -47.96 -27.97
C ALA A 254 1.54 -46.70 -27.29
N PHE A 255 1.47 -46.61 -25.96
CA PHE A 255 2.01 -45.48 -25.22
C PHE A 255 3.54 -45.43 -25.28
N GLY A 256 4.21 -46.58 -25.10
CA GLY A 256 5.66 -46.69 -25.24
C GLY A 256 6.16 -46.27 -26.63
N LEU A 257 5.44 -46.64 -27.68
CA LEU A 257 5.74 -46.23 -29.06
C LEU A 257 5.63 -44.71 -29.23
N VAL A 258 4.61 -44.06 -28.65
CA VAL A 258 4.47 -42.60 -28.72
C VAL A 258 5.61 -41.91 -27.96
N ILE A 259 6.04 -42.42 -26.80
CA ILE A 259 7.22 -41.90 -26.08
C ILE A 259 8.47 -41.97 -26.96
N VAL A 260 8.74 -43.14 -27.55
CA VAL A 260 9.90 -43.33 -28.43
C VAL A 260 9.85 -42.37 -29.62
N LEU A 261 8.68 -42.21 -30.25
CA LEU A 261 8.50 -41.25 -31.34
C LEU A 261 8.66 -39.80 -30.89
N THR A 262 8.22 -39.43 -29.69
CA THR A 262 8.41 -38.06 -29.16
C THR A 262 9.87 -37.80 -28.79
N LEU A 263 10.57 -38.77 -28.20
CA LEU A 263 12.01 -38.66 -27.91
C LEU A 263 12.87 -38.64 -29.18
N PHE A 264 12.50 -39.45 -30.18
CA PHE A 264 13.18 -39.46 -31.48
C PHE A 264 12.92 -38.16 -32.24
N GLY A 265 11.67 -37.69 -32.27
CA GLY A 265 11.30 -36.41 -32.85
C GLY A 265 11.99 -35.24 -32.14
N SER A 266 12.05 -35.24 -30.79
CA SER A 266 12.73 -34.20 -30.04
C SER A 266 14.25 -34.19 -30.29
N SER A 267 14.87 -35.35 -30.49
CA SER A 267 16.29 -35.45 -30.87
C SER A 267 16.57 -34.82 -32.25
N PHE A 268 15.62 -34.89 -33.18
CA PHE A 268 15.70 -34.19 -34.47
C PHE A 268 15.49 -32.67 -34.33
N LEU A 269 14.60 -32.27 -33.40
CA LEU A 269 14.36 -30.87 -33.03
C LEU A 269 15.51 -30.26 -32.19
N TYR A 270 16.41 -31.08 -31.65
CA TYR A 270 17.68 -30.65 -31.03
C TYR A 270 18.76 -30.33 -32.06
N SER A 271 18.48 -30.43 -33.36
CA SER A 271 19.40 -29.95 -34.38
C SER A 271 19.61 -28.42 -34.23
N PRO A 272 20.85 -27.93 -34.40
CA PRO A 272 21.20 -26.53 -34.15
C PRO A 272 20.34 -25.52 -34.92
N GLY A 273 19.81 -25.90 -36.10
CA GLY A 273 18.94 -25.04 -36.92
C GLY A 273 17.53 -24.81 -36.33
N TRP A 274 16.96 -25.79 -35.62
CA TRP A 274 15.65 -25.62 -34.99
C TRP A 274 15.75 -24.83 -33.68
N LEU A 275 16.79 -25.12 -32.89
CA LEU A 275 17.11 -24.36 -31.67
C LEU A 275 17.38 -22.89 -31.95
N SER A 276 17.99 -22.53 -33.09
CA SER A 276 18.18 -21.13 -33.48
C SER A 276 16.88 -20.41 -33.84
N LEU A 277 15.84 -21.14 -34.29
CA LEU A 277 14.53 -20.58 -34.63
C LEU A 277 13.64 -20.35 -33.39
N MET A 278 13.85 -21.16 -32.35
CA MET A 278 13.15 -21.09 -31.07
C MET A 278 13.89 -20.23 -30.03
N ARG A 279 15.00 -19.58 -30.41
CA ARG A 279 15.65 -18.60 -29.52
C ARG A 279 14.71 -17.42 -29.33
N PRO A 280 14.68 -16.83 -28.12
CA PRO A 280 13.87 -15.65 -27.86
C PRO A 280 14.20 -14.51 -28.84
N GLU A 281 15.46 -14.37 -29.26
CA GLU A 281 15.93 -13.38 -30.26
C GLU A 281 15.31 -13.55 -31.67
N SER A 282 15.08 -14.78 -32.14
CA SER A 282 14.52 -15.00 -33.47
C SER A 282 13.02 -14.78 -33.49
N LEU A 283 12.30 -15.21 -32.44
CA LEU A 283 10.85 -15.01 -32.32
C LEU A 283 10.47 -13.54 -32.11
N THR A 284 11.28 -12.81 -31.34
CA THR A 284 11.17 -11.34 -31.21
C THR A 284 11.43 -10.66 -32.55
N GLN A 285 12.41 -11.09 -33.34
CA GLN A 285 12.67 -10.58 -34.68
C GLN A 285 11.55 -10.89 -35.70
N PHE A 286 10.98 -12.11 -35.68
CA PHE A 286 9.87 -12.51 -36.57
C PHE A 286 8.56 -11.77 -36.24
N ALA A 287 8.33 -11.44 -34.97
CA ALA A 287 7.19 -10.64 -34.54
C ALA A 287 7.44 -9.11 -34.67
N GLY A 288 8.60 -8.70 -35.18
CA GLY A 288 9.03 -7.29 -35.25
C GLY A 288 9.25 -6.64 -33.89
N LEU A 289 9.24 -7.43 -32.82
CA LEU A 289 9.33 -7.08 -31.40
C LEU A 289 10.80 -7.05 -30.93
N GLN A 290 11.65 -6.19 -31.48
CA GLN A 290 12.98 -5.97 -30.90
C GLN A 290 12.83 -5.36 -29.50
N SER A 291 13.28 -6.09 -28.47
CA SER A 291 13.35 -5.61 -27.08
C SER A 291 14.78 -5.17 -26.76
N ASN A 292 14.97 -3.89 -26.43
CA ASN A 292 16.19 -3.39 -25.81
C ASN A 292 16.09 -3.53 -24.28
N CYS A 293 15.72 -4.73 -23.80
CA CYS A 293 15.34 -4.91 -22.41
C CYS A 293 16.50 -4.98 -21.43
N VAL A 294 16.39 -4.12 -20.43
CA VAL A 294 17.35 -3.88 -19.36
C VAL A 294 17.46 -5.11 -18.46
N SER A 295 18.70 -5.49 -18.09
CA SER A 295 18.96 -6.66 -17.26
C SER A 295 18.22 -6.61 -15.91
N PRO A 296 17.87 -7.75 -15.29
CA PRO A 296 17.21 -7.79 -13.97
C PRO A 296 17.97 -7.05 -12.87
N GLN A 297 19.29 -6.91 -13.02
CA GLN A 297 20.15 -6.14 -12.11
C GLN A 297 19.95 -4.63 -12.29
N LYS A 298 19.92 -4.13 -13.52
CA LYS A 298 19.69 -2.71 -13.80
C LYS A 298 18.25 -2.28 -13.44
N LYS A 299 17.25 -3.20 -13.50
CA LYS A 299 15.91 -2.95 -12.93
C LYS A 299 15.91 -2.79 -11.40
N ARG A 300 16.71 -3.56 -10.67
CA ARG A 300 16.85 -3.40 -9.20
C ARG A 300 17.61 -2.12 -8.85
N GLN A 301 18.65 -1.81 -9.62
CA GLN A 301 19.42 -0.59 -9.45
C GLN A 301 18.55 0.64 -9.67
N MET A 302 17.77 0.69 -10.73
CA MET A 302 16.86 1.81 -10.98
C MET A 302 15.74 1.94 -9.95
N LYS A 303 15.26 0.81 -9.39
CA LYS A 303 14.35 0.87 -8.23
C LYS A 303 15.01 1.56 -7.03
N ALA A 304 16.23 1.19 -6.71
CA ALA A 304 17.00 1.84 -5.65
C ALA A 304 17.27 3.32 -5.96
N GLU A 305 17.66 3.65 -7.19
CA GLU A 305 17.87 5.03 -7.64
C GLU A 305 16.57 5.86 -7.59
N SER A 306 15.41 5.26 -7.89
CA SER A 306 14.12 5.94 -7.78
C SER A 306 13.71 6.22 -6.34
N ALA A 307 13.96 5.29 -5.41
CA ALA A 307 13.72 5.50 -3.99
C ALA A 307 14.66 6.59 -3.44
N GLN A 308 15.93 6.56 -3.82
CA GLN A 308 16.90 7.57 -3.44
C GLN A 308 16.55 8.95 -4.00
N HIS A 309 16.05 9.03 -5.24
CA HIS A 309 15.61 10.30 -5.81
C HIS A 309 14.44 10.91 -5.02
N LEU A 310 13.46 10.08 -4.64
CA LEU A 310 12.32 10.51 -3.83
C LEU A 310 12.77 11.06 -2.46
N GLU A 311 13.64 10.32 -1.77
CA GLU A 311 14.20 10.71 -0.46
C GLU A 311 14.96 12.05 -0.53
N ILE A 312 15.77 12.25 -1.58
CA ILE A 312 16.51 13.51 -1.77
C ILE A 312 15.55 14.68 -2.00
N GLN A 313 14.53 14.51 -2.84
CA GLN A 313 13.59 15.59 -3.14
C GLN A 313 12.68 15.93 -1.95
N SER A 314 12.26 14.91 -1.21
CA SER A 314 11.49 15.04 0.02
C SER A 314 12.25 15.83 1.09
N ASN A 315 13.51 15.44 1.36
CA ASN A 315 14.37 16.16 2.29
C ASN A 315 14.62 17.61 1.85
N ALA A 316 14.79 17.86 0.55
CA ALA A 316 14.91 19.21 0.02
C ALA A 316 13.62 20.04 0.19
N GLY A 317 12.45 19.42 0.08
CA GLY A 317 11.15 20.04 0.38
C GLY A 317 11.00 20.38 1.86
N LEU A 318 11.35 19.45 2.75
CA LEU A 318 11.35 19.68 4.20
C LEU A 318 12.27 20.84 4.60
N GLY A 319 13.48 20.93 4.02
CA GLY A 319 14.39 22.05 4.30
C GLY A 319 13.83 23.42 3.88
N ARG A 320 12.99 23.49 2.83
CA ARG A 320 12.31 24.74 2.45
C ARG A 320 11.22 25.13 3.46
N ILE A 321 10.49 24.14 3.99
CA ILE A 321 9.49 24.35 5.03
C ILE A 321 10.17 24.79 6.34
N GLU A 322 11.28 24.15 6.71
CA GLU A 322 12.07 24.51 7.89
C GLU A 322 12.55 25.97 7.84
N SER A 323 13.16 26.39 6.72
CA SER A 323 13.62 27.77 6.54
C SER A 323 12.47 28.77 6.64
N ARG A 324 11.33 28.50 5.96
CA ARG A 324 10.16 29.38 6.01
C ARG A 324 9.57 29.47 7.42
N MET A 325 9.51 28.33 8.12
CA MET A 325 9.03 28.25 9.49
C MET A 325 9.92 29.06 10.44
N ASP A 326 11.24 28.90 10.38
CA ASP A 326 12.14 29.63 11.28
C ASP A 326 12.09 31.14 11.01
N ASP A 327 12.07 31.58 9.74
CA ASP A 327 11.94 33.00 9.38
C ASP A 327 10.65 33.63 9.96
N GLN A 328 9.51 32.94 9.82
CA GLN A 328 8.24 33.45 10.32
C GLN A 328 8.12 33.37 11.84
N LEU A 329 8.57 32.28 12.46
CA LEU A 329 8.62 32.18 13.93
C LEU A 329 9.50 33.28 14.50
N ASN A 330 10.70 33.51 13.93
CA ASN A 330 11.56 34.63 14.33
C ASN A 330 10.81 35.96 14.33
N ALA A 331 10.11 36.29 13.25
CA ALA A 331 9.34 37.53 13.14
C ALA A 331 8.20 37.64 14.18
N ILE A 332 7.52 36.51 14.47
CA ILE A 332 6.45 36.46 15.46
C ILE A 332 7.01 36.68 16.87
N TYR A 333 8.08 35.98 17.24
CA TYR A 333 8.67 36.11 18.58
C TYR A 333 9.34 37.48 18.78
N LEU A 334 10.00 38.05 17.78
CA LEU A 334 10.50 39.43 17.84
C LEU A 334 9.37 40.45 18.11
N SER A 335 8.20 40.23 17.52
CA SER A 335 7.02 41.06 17.80
C SER A 335 6.48 40.83 19.21
N ALA A 336 6.55 39.62 19.74
CA ALA A 336 6.13 39.32 21.12
C ALA A 336 7.08 39.93 22.14
N GLU A 337 8.39 39.94 21.87
CA GLU A 337 9.43 40.61 22.68
C GLU A 337 9.16 42.12 22.78
N GLN A 338 8.77 42.77 21.67
CA GLN A 338 8.33 44.17 21.70
C GLN A 338 7.07 44.37 22.56
N GLY A 339 6.11 43.43 22.49
CA GLY A 339 4.93 43.42 23.36
C GLY A 339 5.26 43.27 24.85
N VAL A 340 6.37 42.62 25.20
CA VAL A 340 6.87 42.58 26.59
C VAL A 340 7.26 43.99 27.03
N ASP A 341 8.00 44.72 26.20
CA ASP A 341 8.43 46.08 26.51
C ASP A 341 7.23 47.04 26.65
N GLU A 342 6.24 46.95 25.76
CA GLU A 342 5.00 47.75 25.86
C GLU A 342 4.18 47.43 27.12
N PHE A 343 4.12 46.15 27.50
CA PHE A 343 3.47 45.73 28.75
C PHE A 343 4.20 46.30 29.97
N LEU A 344 5.54 46.23 30.00
CA LEU A 344 6.34 46.77 31.09
C LEU A 344 6.19 48.30 31.18
N ASP A 345 6.22 49.00 30.05
CA ASP A 345 6.01 50.45 29.99
C ASP A 345 4.62 50.83 30.51
N TRP A 346 3.57 50.06 30.16
CA TRP A 346 2.25 50.23 30.76
C TRP A 346 2.25 49.92 32.26
N HIS A 347 2.85 48.81 32.68
CA HIS A 347 2.86 48.33 34.07
C HIS A 347 3.51 49.36 35.02
N TYR A 348 4.64 49.92 34.59
CA TYR A 348 5.38 50.97 35.28
C TYR A 348 4.96 52.39 34.83
N SER A 349 3.82 52.58 34.18
CA SER A 349 3.28 53.92 33.92
C SER A 349 2.36 54.39 35.03
N ILE A 350 2.22 55.71 35.19
CA ILE A 350 1.23 56.32 36.10
C ILE A 350 -0.18 55.82 35.76
N ARG A 351 -0.53 55.77 34.47
CA ARG A 351 -1.84 55.30 34.01
C ARG A 351 -2.08 53.82 34.37
N GLY A 352 -1.07 52.97 34.21
CA GLY A 352 -1.11 51.57 34.60
C GLY A 352 -1.31 51.41 36.10
N GLN A 353 -0.55 52.16 36.92
CA GLN A 353 -0.64 52.12 38.37
C GLN A 353 -2.04 52.46 38.89
N TYR A 354 -2.70 53.51 38.36
CA TYR A 354 -4.07 53.86 38.76
C TYR A 354 -5.09 52.81 38.33
N SER A 355 -4.92 52.20 37.14
CA SER A 355 -5.80 51.11 36.72
C SER A 355 -5.67 49.86 37.62
N GLN A 356 -4.44 49.53 38.01
CA GLN A 356 -4.14 48.42 38.92
C GLN A 356 -4.70 48.68 40.32
N LEU A 357 -4.53 49.88 40.85
CA LEU A 357 -5.07 50.29 42.15
C LEU A 357 -6.60 50.21 42.17
N GLY A 358 -7.27 50.67 41.12
CA GLY A 358 -8.73 50.63 40.99
C GLY A 358 -9.27 49.21 41.00
N VAL A 359 -8.66 48.30 40.22
CA VAL A 359 -9.05 46.89 40.19
C VAL A 359 -8.72 46.17 41.50
N TRP A 360 -7.56 46.44 42.10
CA TRP A 360 -7.19 45.90 43.41
C TRP A 360 -8.19 46.33 44.51
N ALA A 361 -8.61 47.60 44.52
CA ALA A 361 -9.61 48.10 45.46
C ALA A 361 -10.98 47.44 45.22
N ALA A 362 -11.40 47.35 43.95
CA ALA A 362 -12.64 46.66 43.57
C ALA A 362 -12.63 45.18 43.92
N SER A 363 -11.48 44.49 43.84
CA SER A 363 -11.37 43.06 44.17
C SER A 363 -11.69 42.76 45.64
N ARG A 364 -11.46 43.71 46.55
CA ARG A 364 -11.86 43.60 47.97
C ARG A 364 -13.34 43.82 48.24
N LEU A 365 -14.04 44.40 47.27
CA LEU A 365 -15.48 44.65 47.32
C LEU A 365 -16.28 43.59 46.55
N GLY A 366 -15.65 42.46 46.18
CA GLY A 366 -16.27 41.37 45.42
C GLY A 366 -16.19 41.52 43.90
N GLY A 367 -15.36 42.44 43.39
CA GLY A 367 -15.08 42.60 41.95
C GLY A 367 -14.09 41.55 41.39
N GLN A 368 -13.65 41.75 40.14
CA GLN A 368 -12.69 40.87 39.46
C GLN A 368 -11.39 40.69 40.27
N SER A 369 -10.81 39.47 40.25
CA SER A 369 -9.53 39.21 40.92
C SER A 369 -8.41 40.02 40.27
N TYR A 370 -7.57 40.64 41.10
CA TYR A 370 -6.46 41.46 40.65
C TYR A 370 -5.44 40.67 39.81
N GLU A 371 -5.18 39.42 40.18
CA GLU A 371 -4.31 38.51 39.43
C GLU A 371 -4.84 38.26 38.01
N SER A 372 -6.16 38.00 37.87
CA SER A 372 -6.77 37.75 36.57
C SER A 372 -6.73 38.98 35.65
N PHE A 373 -6.76 40.18 36.23
CA PHE A 373 -6.63 41.43 35.48
C PHE A 373 -5.21 41.64 34.95
N ILE A 374 -4.19 41.41 35.77
CA ILE A 374 -2.79 41.50 35.31
C ILE A 374 -2.51 40.45 34.23
N GLN A 375 -2.97 39.21 34.44
CA GLN A 375 -2.82 38.13 33.46
C GLN A 375 -3.53 38.47 32.14
N SER A 376 -4.77 38.96 32.17
CA SER A 376 -5.50 39.32 30.95
C SER A 376 -4.87 40.52 30.23
N ARG A 377 -4.34 41.49 30.97
CA ARG A 377 -3.66 42.64 30.38
C ARG A 377 -2.33 42.24 29.75
N MET A 378 -1.52 41.45 30.44
CA MET A 378 -0.27 40.91 29.90
C MET A 378 -0.54 40.06 28.65
N ALA A 379 -1.60 39.25 28.68
CA ALA A 379 -2.07 38.51 27.52
C ALA A 379 -2.46 39.42 26.34
N SER A 380 -3.07 40.58 26.59
CA SER A 380 -3.46 41.50 25.51
C SER A 380 -2.30 42.15 24.76
N TYR A 381 -1.13 42.31 25.39
CA TYR A 381 0.07 42.86 24.75
C TYR A 381 0.94 41.78 24.10
N ILE A 382 1.01 40.59 24.69
CA ILE A 382 1.97 39.56 24.27
C ILE A 382 1.25 38.42 23.55
N SER A 383 0.34 37.71 24.23
CA SER A 383 -0.20 36.46 23.71
C SER A 383 -1.27 36.65 22.64
N ALA A 384 -2.13 37.66 22.75
CA ALA A 384 -3.23 37.83 21.80
C ALA A 384 -2.73 38.21 20.38
N PRO A 385 -1.81 39.19 20.21
CA PRO A 385 -1.24 39.48 18.89
C PRO A 385 -0.39 38.32 18.35
N MET A 386 0.28 37.59 19.24
CA MET A 386 1.07 36.41 18.87
C MET A 386 0.18 35.26 18.40
N GLU A 387 -0.93 34.96 19.08
CA GLU A 387 -1.87 33.89 18.71
C GLU A 387 -2.49 34.12 17.33
N GLU A 388 -2.79 35.37 16.96
CA GLU A 388 -3.26 35.72 15.61
C GLU A 388 -2.19 35.45 14.53
N LYS A 389 -0.93 35.80 14.79
CA LYS A 389 0.15 35.53 13.84
C LYS A 389 0.51 34.04 13.76
N LEU A 390 0.41 33.32 14.88
CA LEU A 390 0.65 31.87 14.93
C LEU A 390 -0.44 31.08 14.18
N SER A 391 -1.70 31.52 14.19
CA SER A 391 -2.74 30.88 13.39
C SER A 391 -2.56 31.15 11.89
N ALA A 392 -2.09 32.34 11.52
CA ALA A 392 -1.71 32.65 10.15
C ALA A 392 -0.52 31.79 9.68
N LEU A 393 0.52 31.62 10.53
CA LEU A 393 1.65 30.74 10.28
C LEU A 393 1.21 29.30 10.00
N ASP A 394 0.31 28.75 10.82
CA ASP A 394 -0.19 27.38 10.65
C ASP A 394 -0.85 27.19 9.26
N SER A 395 -1.69 28.14 8.85
CA SER A 395 -2.32 28.11 7.52
C SER A 395 -1.32 28.27 6.37
N ASP A 396 -0.29 29.12 6.53
CA ASP A 396 0.75 29.33 5.52
C ASP A 396 1.62 28.09 5.36
N LEU A 397 2.09 27.50 6.48
CA LEU A 397 2.88 26.26 6.47
C LEU A 397 2.09 25.09 5.91
N GLN A 398 0.80 24.97 6.23
CA GLN A 398 -0.05 23.93 5.64
C GLN A 398 -0.12 24.09 4.11
N SER A 399 -0.39 25.30 3.61
CA SER A 399 -0.45 25.55 2.17
C SER A 399 0.89 25.33 1.47
N ALA A 400 2.00 25.68 2.14
CA ALA A 400 3.35 25.43 1.67
C ALA A 400 3.65 23.93 1.59
N PHE A 401 3.27 23.16 2.61
CA PHE A 401 3.43 21.70 2.62
C PHE A 401 2.62 21.04 1.51
N GLU A 402 1.34 21.41 1.33
CA GLU A 402 0.51 20.90 0.24
C GLU A 402 1.12 21.19 -1.14
N PHE A 403 1.68 22.40 -1.32
CA PHE A 403 2.39 22.77 -2.53
C PHE A 403 3.65 21.93 -2.75
N GLU A 404 4.46 21.74 -1.70
CA GLU A 404 5.69 20.95 -1.75
C GLU A 404 5.39 19.49 -2.11
N VAL A 405 4.39 18.88 -1.49
CA VAL A 405 3.96 17.50 -1.80
C VAL A 405 3.45 17.37 -3.23
N ALA A 406 2.65 18.33 -3.71
CA ALA A 406 2.20 18.35 -5.10
C ALA A 406 3.37 18.52 -6.09
N SER A 407 4.39 19.29 -5.71
CA SER A 407 5.60 19.48 -6.51
C SER A 407 6.47 18.22 -6.54
N LEU A 408 6.63 17.55 -5.38
CA LEU A 408 7.31 16.27 -5.23
C LEU A 408 6.68 15.22 -6.14
N GLY A 409 5.35 15.10 -6.11
CA GLY A 409 4.61 14.18 -6.97
C GLY A 409 4.85 14.43 -8.46
N ARG A 410 4.86 15.70 -8.90
CA ARG A 410 5.14 16.05 -10.31
C ARG A 410 6.59 15.78 -10.71
N GLN A 411 7.55 16.14 -9.87
CA GLN A 411 8.98 15.94 -10.14
C GLN A 411 9.31 14.45 -10.18
N HIS A 412 8.84 13.68 -9.20
CA HIS A 412 9.03 12.23 -9.16
C HIS A 412 8.34 11.55 -10.33
N ALA A 413 7.13 11.97 -10.69
CA ALA A 413 6.45 11.49 -11.89
C ALA A 413 7.27 11.75 -13.17
N SER A 414 7.81 12.96 -13.36
CA SER A 414 8.65 13.30 -14.51
C SER A 414 9.98 12.53 -14.54
N TYR A 415 10.56 12.26 -13.37
CA TYR A 415 11.76 11.44 -13.25
C TYR A 415 11.47 9.99 -13.65
N LEU A 416 10.37 9.42 -13.16
CA LEU A 416 9.93 8.08 -13.55
C LEU A 416 9.63 8.01 -15.05
N ASP A 417 9.00 9.03 -15.63
CA ASP A 417 8.75 9.12 -17.08
C ASP A 417 10.07 9.10 -17.88
N SER A 418 11.09 9.83 -17.42
CA SER A 418 12.42 9.81 -18.04
C SER A 418 13.12 8.43 -17.96
N LEU A 419 12.79 7.62 -16.94
CA LEU A 419 13.26 6.24 -16.84
C LEU A 419 12.44 5.27 -17.68
N MET A 420 11.19 5.61 -18.03
CA MET A 420 10.29 4.81 -18.85
C MET A 420 10.57 4.95 -20.37
N ASP A 421 11.25 6.03 -20.80
CA ASP A 421 11.68 6.24 -22.18
C ASP A 421 12.84 5.28 -22.60
N GLU A 422 13.49 4.60 -21.65
CA GLU A 422 14.22 3.36 -21.94
C GLU A 422 13.19 2.23 -22.14
N ASP A 423 12.95 1.84 -23.40
CA ASP A 423 11.94 0.92 -24.01
C ASP A 423 11.47 -0.35 -23.24
N CYS A 424 11.97 -0.62 -22.04
CA CYS A 424 11.75 -1.83 -21.26
C CYS A 424 11.64 -1.65 -19.74
N LEU A 425 11.67 -0.42 -19.23
CA LEU A 425 11.45 -0.14 -17.81
C LEU A 425 10.02 0.29 -17.55
N GLN A 426 9.16 -0.70 -17.32
CA GLN A 426 7.88 -0.45 -16.68
C GLN A 426 8.01 -0.73 -15.19
N PHE A 427 8.15 0.35 -14.43
CA PHE A 427 7.61 0.34 -13.07
C PHE A 427 6.09 0.20 -13.21
N GLY A 428 5.43 -0.59 -12.35
CA GLY A 428 3.96 -0.73 -12.33
C GLY A 428 3.24 0.53 -11.85
N LEU A 429 3.77 1.69 -12.25
CA LEU A 429 3.42 3.02 -11.82
C LEU A 429 2.63 3.68 -12.93
N ALA A 430 1.34 3.93 -12.70
CA ALA A 430 0.61 4.90 -13.47
C ALA A 430 1.11 6.32 -13.10
N VAL A 431 2.28 6.71 -13.62
CA VAL A 431 2.89 8.05 -13.49
C VAL A 431 1.87 9.21 -13.52
N PRO A 432 0.81 9.22 -14.38
CA PRO A 432 -0.15 10.33 -14.40
C PRO A 432 -1.11 10.41 -13.19
N THR A 433 -1.28 9.35 -12.40
CA THR A 433 -2.20 9.37 -11.24
C THR A 433 -1.51 9.75 -9.94
N LEU A 434 -0.17 9.61 -9.88
CA LEU A 434 0.63 9.87 -8.68
C LEU A 434 0.38 11.28 -8.10
N PRO A 435 0.40 12.39 -8.88
CA PRO A 435 0.13 13.72 -8.33
C PRO A 435 -1.31 13.86 -7.79
N ALA A 436 -2.28 13.24 -8.46
CA ALA A 436 -3.69 13.27 -8.04
C ALA A 436 -3.95 12.39 -6.80
N GLN A 437 -3.18 11.32 -6.62
CA GLN A 437 -3.23 10.45 -5.44
C GLN A 437 -2.54 11.09 -4.26
N LEU A 438 -1.33 11.64 -4.42
CA LEU A 438 -0.69 12.43 -3.36
C LEU A 438 -1.58 13.59 -2.91
N ALA A 439 -2.25 14.28 -3.83
CA ALA A 439 -3.23 15.32 -3.49
C ALA A 439 -4.45 14.78 -2.70
N ARG A 440 -4.84 13.52 -2.89
CA ARG A 440 -5.88 12.85 -2.09
C ARG A 440 -5.34 12.35 -0.76
N THR A 441 -4.10 11.87 -0.70
CA THR A 441 -3.44 11.46 0.55
C THR A 441 -3.29 12.68 1.44
N THR A 442 -2.86 13.83 0.90
CA THR A 442 -2.82 15.10 1.63
C THR A 442 -4.21 15.62 1.99
N ALA A 443 -5.22 15.42 1.13
CA ALA A 443 -6.60 15.79 1.48
C ALA A 443 -7.25 14.84 2.51
N GLY A 444 -6.82 13.58 2.56
CA GLY A 444 -7.23 12.54 3.51
C GLY A 444 -6.49 12.63 4.85
N LEU A 445 -5.30 13.20 4.85
CA LEU A 445 -4.63 13.85 5.98
C LEU A 445 -5.34 15.16 6.34
N GLY A 446 -6.67 15.13 6.37
CA GLY A 446 -7.56 16.29 6.44
C GLY A 446 -7.24 17.15 7.65
N SER A 447 -6.56 18.28 7.41
CA SER A 447 -5.68 18.94 8.38
C SER A 447 -4.69 17.94 8.99
N ILE A 448 -3.51 18.39 9.35
CA ILE A 448 -2.71 17.61 10.28
C ILE A 448 -3.49 17.67 11.62
N ALA A 449 -4.52 16.84 11.78
CA ALA A 449 -5.44 16.84 12.92
C ALA A 449 -4.69 16.44 14.21
N GLY A 450 -3.50 15.85 14.05
CA GLY A 450 -2.50 15.64 15.10
C GLY A 450 -1.61 16.85 15.44
N LEU A 451 -1.69 17.98 14.73
CA LEU A 451 -0.96 19.23 15.06
C LEU A 451 -1.78 20.17 15.96
N SER A 452 -3.12 20.06 15.97
CA SER A 452 -3.96 20.77 16.95
C SER A 452 -3.76 20.27 18.39
N SER A 453 -3.19 19.08 18.59
CA SER A 453 -2.76 18.58 19.90
C SER A 453 -1.41 19.18 20.36
N TYR A 454 -0.59 19.72 19.46
CA TYR A 454 0.59 20.54 19.81
C TYR A 454 0.29 22.03 19.90
N ALA A 455 -0.82 22.49 19.31
CA ALA A 455 -1.49 23.70 19.82
C ALA A 455 -1.96 23.54 21.29
N ALA A 456 -1.81 22.35 21.91
CA ALA A 456 -1.96 22.12 23.35
C ALA A 456 -0.63 22.06 24.14
N THR A 457 0.56 22.09 23.52
CA THR A 457 1.81 22.46 24.23
C THR A 457 1.90 23.98 24.46
N ARG A 458 0.75 24.62 24.73
CA ARG A 458 0.69 25.95 25.35
C ARG A 458 1.10 25.90 26.83
N LEU A 459 1.38 24.72 27.38
CA LEU A 459 1.61 24.53 28.81
C LEU A 459 2.82 25.33 29.29
N GLY A 460 3.99 25.24 28.64
CA GLY A 460 5.21 25.94 29.07
C GLY A 460 5.03 27.47 29.13
N PHE A 461 4.63 28.08 28.02
CA PHE A 461 4.41 29.53 27.93
C PHE A 461 3.23 30.01 28.78
N ARG A 462 2.10 29.30 28.81
CA ARG A 462 0.96 29.69 29.67
C ARG A 462 1.28 29.56 31.14
N PHE A 463 2.00 28.53 31.56
CA PHE A 463 2.44 28.40 32.96
C PHE A 463 3.46 29.49 33.32
N ALA A 464 4.39 29.83 32.43
CA ALA A 464 5.32 30.92 32.64
C ALA A 464 4.62 32.28 32.72
N MET A 465 3.63 32.53 31.85
CA MET A 465 2.79 33.75 31.89
C MET A 465 1.87 33.78 33.12
N GLN A 466 1.33 32.65 33.55
CA GLN A 466 0.55 32.58 34.79
C GLN A 466 1.41 32.86 36.02
N ARG A 467 2.60 32.25 36.11
CA ARG A 467 3.55 32.51 37.20
C ARG A 467 4.11 33.94 37.16
N GLY A 468 4.44 34.45 35.99
CA GLY A 468 4.87 35.83 35.78
C GLY A 468 3.76 36.81 36.18
N GLY A 469 2.53 36.59 35.73
CA GLY A 469 1.37 37.38 36.12
C GLY A 469 1.06 37.32 37.62
N GLN A 470 1.22 36.15 38.26
CA GLN A 470 1.11 35.98 39.72
C GLN A 470 2.21 36.73 40.48
N ALA A 471 3.46 36.62 40.04
CA ALA A 471 4.59 37.34 40.64
C ALA A 471 4.40 38.86 40.50
N VAL A 472 3.95 39.32 39.34
CA VAL A 472 3.62 40.73 39.10
C VAL A 472 2.45 41.18 39.97
N ALA A 473 1.37 40.39 40.05
CA ALA A 473 0.19 40.71 40.85
C ALA A 473 0.48 40.71 42.36
N THR A 474 1.22 39.75 42.88
CA THR A 474 1.59 39.70 44.31
C THR A 474 2.49 40.87 44.69
N ARG A 475 3.50 41.19 43.86
CA ARG A 475 4.41 42.32 44.08
C ARG A 475 3.68 43.66 44.02
N SER A 476 2.85 43.89 43.01
CA SER A 476 2.07 45.13 42.88
C SER A 476 0.97 45.27 43.95
N ALA A 477 0.30 44.18 44.34
CA ALA A 477 -0.66 44.20 45.45
C ALA A 477 0.00 44.56 46.80
N SER A 478 1.25 44.13 47.03
CA SER A 478 2.01 44.49 48.23
C SER A 478 2.32 45.99 48.30
N ARG A 479 2.57 46.65 47.15
CA ARG A 479 2.75 48.10 47.03
C ARG A 479 1.47 48.87 47.41
N PHE A 480 0.30 48.34 47.06
CA PHE A 480 -0.97 48.95 47.43
C PHE A 480 -1.35 48.67 48.89
N ALA A 481 -0.98 47.51 49.44
CA ALA A 481 -1.17 47.19 50.85
C ALA A 481 -0.32 48.10 51.77
N SER A 482 0.94 48.37 51.40
CA SER A 482 1.78 49.32 52.14
C SER A 482 1.29 50.78 52.03
N ARG A 483 0.69 51.16 50.89
CA ARG A 483 0.01 52.45 50.71
C ARG A 483 -1.25 52.60 51.58
N ALA A 484 -2.04 51.54 51.72
CA ALA A 484 -3.20 51.52 52.62
C ALA A 484 -2.79 51.60 54.11
N ALA A 485 -1.66 50.97 54.48
CA ALA A 485 -1.11 51.06 55.83
C ALA A 485 -0.54 52.45 56.15
N THR A 486 0.01 53.15 55.15
CA THR A 486 0.58 54.51 55.31
C THR A 486 -0.47 55.62 55.23
N SER A 487 -1.61 55.41 54.56
CA SER A 487 -2.76 56.34 54.61
C SER A 487 -3.41 56.47 56.00
N GLY A 488 -3.02 55.64 56.97
CA GLY A 488 -3.42 55.77 58.38
C GLY A 488 -2.50 56.66 59.23
N VAL A 489 -1.37 57.15 58.71
CA VAL A 489 -0.40 57.95 59.48
C VAL A 489 0.05 59.19 58.69
N SER A 490 -0.80 60.21 58.66
CA SER A 490 -0.37 61.59 58.39
C SER A 490 -0.95 62.53 59.46
N SER A 491 -0.58 62.30 60.72
CA SER A 491 -0.95 63.13 61.86
C SER A 491 0.02 64.29 62.13
N SER A 492 0.75 64.79 61.12
CA SER A 492 1.70 65.91 61.31
C SER A 492 1.63 67.02 60.26
N SER A 493 0.43 67.32 59.75
CA SER A 493 0.18 68.58 59.02
C SER A 493 -0.96 69.39 59.65
N GLY A 494 -0.99 69.44 60.98
CA GLY A 494 -1.63 70.55 61.67
C GLY A 494 -0.69 71.74 61.63
N VAL A 495 -1.00 72.76 60.80
CA VAL A 495 -0.72 74.20 60.99
C VAL A 495 -0.90 75.00 59.68
N LEU A 496 -0.85 74.39 58.48
CA LEU A 496 -0.81 75.19 57.23
C LEU A 496 -2.14 75.45 56.52
N CYS A 497 -3.22 74.70 56.78
CA CYS A 497 -4.56 75.15 56.41
C CYS A 497 -5.52 74.91 57.56
N GLY A 498 -6.14 76.00 58.04
CA GLY A 498 -7.21 75.96 59.04
C GLY A 498 -8.51 75.35 58.47
N PRO A 499 -9.70 75.91 58.74
CA PRO A 499 -11.00 75.32 58.37
C PRO A 499 -11.20 74.99 56.87
N MET A 500 -10.30 75.44 56.00
CA MET A 500 -10.21 75.11 54.57
C MET A 500 -9.34 73.86 54.29
N VAL A 501 -9.10 72.98 55.26
CA VAL A 501 -8.36 71.71 55.07
C VAL A 501 -8.99 70.84 53.98
N VAL A 502 -10.31 70.90 53.81
CA VAL A 502 -11.06 70.14 52.80
C VAL A 502 -10.70 70.59 51.36
N VAL A 503 -10.15 71.79 51.17
CA VAL A 503 -9.79 72.34 49.85
C VAL A 503 -8.28 72.50 49.67
N CYS A 504 -7.53 72.86 50.72
CA CYS A 504 -6.07 72.94 50.64
C CYS A 504 -5.39 71.57 50.63
N ALA A 505 -5.88 70.61 51.42
CA ALA A 505 -5.25 69.30 51.52
C ALA A 505 -5.32 68.55 50.19
N PRO A 506 -6.43 68.52 49.43
CA PRO A 506 -6.44 67.88 48.12
C PRO A 506 -5.53 68.55 47.09
N VAL A 507 -5.37 69.88 47.10
CA VAL A 507 -4.60 70.60 46.05
C VAL A 507 -3.08 70.53 46.30
N LEU A 508 -2.64 70.70 47.55
CA LEU A 508 -1.23 70.57 47.93
C LEU A 508 -0.82 69.09 48.07
N ALA A 509 -1.72 68.21 48.53
CA ALA A 509 -1.48 66.77 48.47
C ALA A 509 -1.52 66.24 47.04
N ALA A 510 -2.38 66.72 46.11
CA ALA A 510 -2.36 66.22 44.73
C ALA A 510 -1.02 66.47 44.03
N GLY A 511 -0.38 67.62 44.25
CA GLY A 511 0.94 67.93 43.69
C GLY A 511 2.07 67.08 44.29
N ALA A 512 2.10 66.91 45.62
CA ALA A 512 3.10 66.11 46.31
C ALA A 512 2.87 64.59 46.19
N TRP A 513 1.62 64.15 46.09
CA TRP A 513 1.19 62.77 45.93
C TRP A 513 1.54 62.24 44.54
N LEU A 514 1.27 63.00 43.48
CA LEU A 514 1.66 62.63 42.11
C LEU A 514 3.19 62.56 41.96
N GLY A 515 3.94 63.47 42.60
CA GLY A 515 5.42 63.44 42.61
C GLY A 515 6.00 62.26 43.40
N THR A 516 5.42 61.93 44.56
CA THR A 516 5.82 60.78 45.38
C THR A 516 5.47 59.46 44.69
N ASP A 517 4.30 59.37 44.04
CA ASP A 517 3.89 58.22 43.24
C ASP A 517 4.82 58.01 42.04
N TRP A 518 5.19 59.10 41.35
CA TRP A 518 6.17 59.04 40.27
C TRP A 518 7.54 58.55 40.74
N LEU A 519 8.05 59.05 41.87
CA LEU A 519 9.35 58.66 42.42
C LEU A 519 9.39 57.19 42.86
N ILE A 520 8.35 56.73 43.57
CA ILE A 520 8.24 55.33 44.02
C ILE A 520 8.17 54.41 42.81
N ASN A 521 7.41 54.79 41.80
CA ASN A 521 7.25 54.00 40.57
C ASN A 521 8.55 53.94 39.75
N ARG A 522 9.30 55.05 39.67
CA ARG A 522 10.61 55.09 39.00
C ARG A 522 11.66 54.23 39.72
N ALA A 523 11.67 54.25 41.05
CA ALA A 523 12.58 53.43 41.85
C ALA A 523 12.28 51.92 41.70
N ASP A 524 10.99 51.59 41.67
CA ASP A 524 10.51 50.23 41.50
C ASP A 524 10.72 49.68 40.08
N GLU A 525 10.54 50.52 39.06
CA GLU A 525 10.94 50.24 37.67
C GLU A 525 12.44 49.93 37.60
N ALA A 526 13.28 50.80 38.16
CA ALA A 526 14.74 50.65 38.11
C ALA A 526 15.25 49.37 38.79
N MET A 527 14.57 48.87 39.82
CA MET A 527 14.99 47.67 40.54
C MET A 527 14.45 46.36 39.95
N HIS A 528 13.29 46.38 39.29
CA HIS A 528 12.55 45.13 39.01
C HIS A 528 12.14 44.93 37.55
N ARG A 529 12.29 45.96 36.69
CA ARG A 529 11.93 45.85 35.27
C ARG A 529 12.74 44.77 34.56
N GLU A 530 14.06 44.75 34.74
CA GLU A 530 14.95 43.81 34.05
C GLU A 530 14.75 42.36 34.50
N GLU A 531 14.54 42.12 35.79
CA GLU A 531 14.25 40.78 36.33
C GLU A 531 12.96 40.22 35.71
N LEU A 532 11.90 41.03 35.67
CA LEU A 532 10.62 40.63 35.09
C LEU A 532 10.71 40.44 33.57
N LYS A 533 11.42 41.34 32.88
CA LYS A 533 11.70 41.21 31.45
C LYS A 533 12.40 39.89 31.17
N GLN A 534 13.46 39.58 31.90
CA GLN A 534 14.25 38.37 31.70
C GLN A 534 13.41 37.09 31.85
N VAL A 535 12.54 37.01 32.86
CA VAL A 535 11.65 35.85 33.05
C VAL A 535 10.71 35.64 31.86
N ILE A 536 10.14 36.73 31.32
CA ILE A 536 9.22 36.64 30.17
C ILE A 536 9.99 36.33 28.87
N MET A 537 11.16 36.93 28.68
CA MET A 537 12.03 36.68 27.52
C MET A 537 12.54 35.23 27.50
N GLU A 538 12.95 34.70 28.64
CA GLU A 538 13.35 33.29 28.77
C GLU A 538 12.20 32.36 28.42
N ALA A 539 10.99 32.64 28.92
CA ALA A 539 9.79 31.89 28.59
C ALA A 539 9.45 31.92 27.09
N LEU A 540 9.61 33.07 26.43
CA LEU A 540 9.43 33.21 24.98
C LEU A 540 10.48 32.41 24.20
N SER A 541 11.75 32.47 24.61
CA SER A 541 12.84 31.75 23.94
C SER A 541 12.67 30.23 24.00
N ASN A 542 12.29 29.70 25.17
CA ASN A 542 12.06 28.27 25.37
C ASN A 542 10.85 27.79 24.55
N ASP A 543 9.76 28.57 24.55
CA ASP A 543 8.56 28.27 23.78
C ASP A 543 8.81 28.29 22.26
N ARG A 544 9.67 29.19 21.77
CA ARG A 544 10.09 29.20 20.35
C ARG A 544 10.79 27.90 19.97
N VAL A 545 11.80 27.49 20.75
CA VAL A 545 12.60 26.28 20.46
C VAL A 545 11.72 25.03 20.50
N GLU A 546 10.87 24.91 21.52
CA GLU A 546 9.94 23.78 21.67
C GLU A 546 8.95 23.73 20.50
N ARG A 547 8.40 24.89 20.09
CA ARG A 547 7.43 24.97 18.99
C ARG A 547 8.06 24.70 17.64
N ALA A 548 9.26 25.19 17.38
CA ALA A 548 10.00 24.89 16.14
C ALA A 548 10.30 23.39 16.02
N ALA A 549 10.79 22.76 17.10
CA ALA A 549 11.06 21.32 17.12
C ALA A 549 9.78 20.48 16.94
N GLY A 550 8.68 20.87 17.59
CA GLY A 550 7.41 20.17 17.48
C GLY A 550 6.79 20.25 16.08
N LEU A 551 6.80 21.43 15.47
CA LEU A 551 6.33 21.62 14.09
C LEU A 551 7.19 20.84 13.10
N MET A 552 8.52 20.93 13.21
CA MET A 552 9.42 20.20 12.32
C MET A 552 9.24 18.69 12.42
N GLY A 553 9.10 18.16 13.65
CA GLY A 553 8.83 16.73 13.88
C GLY A 553 7.51 16.26 13.28
N ALA A 554 6.47 17.10 13.28
CA ALA A 554 5.20 16.75 12.67
C ALA A 554 5.28 16.73 11.14
N TYR A 555 5.91 17.74 10.53
CA TYR A 555 6.08 17.78 9.07
C TYR A 555 7.01 16.68 8.56
N SER A 556 8.06 16.33 9.32
CA SER A 556 8.94 15.20 8.97
C SER A 556 8.18 13.87 9.01
N LEU A 557 7.36 13.64 10.04
CA LEU A 557 6.54 12.42 10.12
C LEU A 557 5.50 12.35 9.00
N ALA A 558 4.85 13.47 8.67
CA ALA A 558 3.90 13.52 7.57
C ALA A 558 4.58 13.24 6.22
N MET A 559 5.80 13.74 6.02
CA MET A 559 6.57 13.49 4.81
C MET A 559 7.05 12.04 4.72
N GLU A 560 7.48 11.44 5.83
CA GLU A 560 7.85 10.02 5.91
C GLU A 560 6.66 9.11 5.58
N ASP A 561 5.45 9.44 6.07
CA ASP A 561 4.22 8.71 5.73
C ASP A 561 3.92 8.78 4.23
N ILE A 562 4.09 9.95 3.62
CA ILE A 562 3.95 10.14 2.16
C ILE A 562 5.01 9.35 1.39
N GLU A 563 6.27 9.37 1.81
CA GLU A 563 7.33 8.57 1.18
C GLU A 563 7.01 7.08 1.24
N ASN A 564 6.60 6.59 2.41
CA ASN A 564 6.19 5.21 2.60
C ASN A 564 4.99 4.85 1.74
N ASP A 565 4.00 5.72 1.62
CA ASP A 565 2.84 5.54 0.74
C ASP A 565 3.23 5.49 -0.73
N VAL A 566 4.15 6.37 -1.19
CA VAL A 566 4.66 6.35 -2.56
C VAL A 566 5.47 5.08 -2.82
N GLN A 567 6.31 4.64 -1.89
CA GLN A 567 7.07 3.39 -2.01
C GLN A 567 6.16 2.16 -1.99
N ASN A 568 5.15 2.15 -1.12
CA ASN A 568 4.13 1.11 -1.08
C ASN A 568 3.33 1.10 -2.38
N TRP A 569 3.02 2.28 -2.94
CA TRP A 569 2.33 2.41 -4.23
C TRP A 569 3.20 1.93 -5.40
N GLN A 570 4.50 2.19 -5.40
CA GLN A 570 5.47 1.56 -6.31
C GLN A 570 5.50 0.03 -6.21
N GLN A 571 5.03 -0.51 -5.09
CA GLN A 571 4.90 -1.95 -4.85
C GLN A 571 3.45 -2.44 -4.96
N GLN A 572 2.45 -1.57 -5.18
CA GLN A 572 1.05 -1.93 -5.07
C GLN A 572 0.68 -2.93 -6.15
N ARG A 573 0.16 -4.06 -5.67
CA ARG A 573 -0.48 -5.09 -6.46
C ARG A 573 -1.97 -4.73 -6.56
N TYR A 574 -2.48 -4.64 -7.79
CA TYR A 574 -3.86 -4.46 -8.17
C TYR A 574 -4.77 -5.55 -7.56
N ARG A 575 -5.85 -5.13 -6.92
CA ARG A 575 -6.90 -6.02 -6.39
C ARG A 575 -8.23 -5.68 -7.04
N ILE A 576 -8.84 -6.65 -7.73
CA ILE A 576 -10.03 -6.45 -8.59
C ILE A 576 -11.17 -5.74 -7.85
N LEU A 577 -11.47 -6.13 -6.60
CA LEU A 577 -12.58 -5.53 -5.83
C LEU A 577 -12.26 -4.15 -5.21
N ARG A 578 -10.99 -3.83 -4.99
CA ARG A 578 -10.56 -2.54 -4.41
C ARG A 578 -10.39 -1.48 -5.52
N ASP A 579 -9.81 -1.90 -6.63
CA ASP A 579 -9.25 -0.99 -7.64
C ASP A 579 -10.03 -1.01 -8.97
N GLY A 580 -10.98 -1.93 -9.12
CA GLY A 580 -11.72 -2.18 -10.37
C GLY A 580 -13.25 -2.09 -10.27
N ILE A 581 -13.79 -1.58 -9.16
CA ILE A 581 -15.22 -1.29 -8.96
C ILE A 581 -15.41 0.22 -8.79
#